data_AF-A0A3D1MUQ9-F1
#
_entry.id   AF-A0A3D1MUQ9-F1
#
_cell.length_a   1.000
_cell.length_b   1.000
_cell.length_c   1.000
_cell.angle_alpha   90.00
_cell.angle_beta   90.00
_cell.angle_gamma   90.00
#
_symmetry.space_group_name_H-M   'P 1'
#
loop_
_entity.id
_entity.type
_entity.pdbx_description
1 polymer ?
#
loop_
_entity_poly.entity_id
_entity_poly.type
_entity_poly.pdbx_seq_one_letter_code
_entity_poly.pdbx_strand_id
1 'polypeptide(L)' 'MFDGLMRLIKLNTPFTNKSPSYVGEMRSHRKEYGLALLRIDAAKSGKALHSENATLTPSLPKWMVLPQTRLLLD' A
#
# COMPACT_ATOMS: atom_id res chain seq x y z
N MET A 1 -2.57 7.54 -20.94
CA MET A 1 -3.99 7.49 -20.54
C MET A 1 -4.19 6.22 -19.72
N PHE A 2 -4.10 6.29 -18.40
CA PHE A 2 -4.25 5.14 -17.47
C PHE A 2 -5.59 5.22 -16.71
N ASP A 3 -6.62 5.71 -17.38
CA ASP A 3 -7.91 6.06 -16.77
C ASP A 3 -8.80 4.80 -16.67
N GLY A 4 -8.52 3.91 -15.72
CA GLY A 4 -9.37 2.72 -15.51
C GLY A 4 -8.93 1.66 -14.50
N LEU A 5 -7.63 1.52 -14.20
CA LEU A 5 -7.11 0.38 -13.44
C LEU A 5 -7.65 0.29 -12.00
N MET A 6 -7.92 1.44 -11.36
CA MET A 6 -8.45 1.49 -10.00
C MET A 6 -9.96 1.21 -9.90
N ARG A 7 -10.73 1.18 -11.01
CA ARG A 7 -12.18 0.89 -10.96
C ARG A 7 -12.48 -0.59 -10.65
N LEU A 8 -11.50 -1.46 -10.74
CA LEU A 8 -11.68 -2.92 -10.64
C LEU A 8 -11.15 -3.53 -9.34
N ILE A 9 -10.46 -2.77 -8.48
CA ILE A 9 -9.96 -3.31 -7.21
C ILE A 9 -11.14 -3.45 -6.25
N LYS A 10 -11.44 -4.67 -5.83
CA LYS A 10 -12.43 -4.92 -4.79
C LYS A 10 -11.90 -4.44 -3.44
N LEU A 11 -12.81 -4.01 -2.58
CA LEU A 11 -12.44 -3.74 -1.18
C LEU A 11 -11.95 -5.03 -0.54
N ASN A 12 -11.00 -4.88 0.38
CA ASN A 12 -10.29 -5.98 1.06
C ASN A 12 -9.43 -6.85 0.14
N THR A 13 -9.17 -6.45 -1.12
CA THR A 13 -8.19 -7.14 -1.95
C THR A 13 -6.78 -6.96 -1.35
N PRO A 14 -5.99 -8.05 -1.20
CA PRO A 14 -4.63 -8.00 -0.68
C PRO A 14 -3.68 -7.15 -1.52
N PHE A 15 -2.74 -6.48 -0.84
CA PHE A 15 -1.51 -5.94 -1.43
C PHE A 15 -0.33 -6.86 -1.17
N THR A 16 0.53 -7.00 -2.17
CA THR A 16 1.81 -7.71 -2.09
C THR A 16 2.97 -6.82 -2.50
N ASN A 17 4.18 -7.15 -2.01
CA ASN A 17 5.43 -6.52 -2.45
C ASN A 17 6.08 -7.36 -3.59
N LYS A 18 7.32 -7.03 -4.02
CA LYS A 18 8.03 -7.76 -5.09
C LYS A 18 8.28 -9.24 -4.79
N SER A 19 8.38 -9.61 -3.51
CA SER A 19 8.11 -10.97 -3.05
C SER A 19 6.61 -11.04 -2.74
N PRO A 20 5.84 -12.04 -3.18
CA PRO A 20 4.37 -12.10 -3.06
C PRO A 20 3.87 -12.26 -1.60
N SER A 21 4.45 -11.52 -0.68
CA SER A 21 4.16 -11.44 0.74
C SER A 21 3.08 -10.42 0.97
N TYR A 22 2.05 -10.81 1.73
CA TYR A 22 0.97 -9.93 2.15
C TYR A 22 1.51 -8.74 2.94
N VAL A 23 1.15 -7.54 2.52
CA VAL A 23 1.54 -6.28 3.18
C VAL A 23 0.36 -5.40 3.55
N GLY A 24 -0.88 -5.81 3.26
CA GLY A 24 -2.06 -5.03 3.58
C GLY A 24 -3.22 -5.28 2.64
N GLU A 25 -4.22 -4.41 2.65
CA GLU A 25 -5.42 -4.54 1.82
C GLU A 25 -6.10 -3.19 1.51
N MET A 26 -6.84 -3.16 0.40
CA MET A 26 -7.60 -1.99 -0.05
C MET A 26 -8.79 -1.72 0.87
N ARG A 27 -9.02 -0.45 1.23
CA ARG A 27 -10.14 -0.01 2.07
C ARG A 27 -11.14 0.88 1.34
N SER A 28 -10.66 1.73 0.45
CA SER A 28 -11.52 2.56 -0.40
C SER A 28 -10.75 3.10 -1.59
N HIS A 29 -11.44 3.49 -2.66
CA HIS A 29 -10.81 4.12 -3.81
C HIS A 29 -11.77 5.08 -4.52
N ARG A 30 -11.19 6.05 -5.22
CA ARG A 30 -11.89 6.98 -6.11
C ARG A 30 -10.94 7.46 -7.20
N LYS A 31 -11.28 7.17 -8.46
CA LYS A 31 -10.42 7.43 -9.63
C LYS A 31 -9.02 6.87 -9.37
N GLU A 32 -7.97 7.68 -9.47
CA GLU A 32 -6.56 7.27 -9.33
C GLU A 32 -6.07 7.18 -7.88
N TYR A 33 -6.93 7.48 -6.91
CA TYR A 33 -6.58 7.49 -5.48
C TYR A 33 -7.22 6.33 -4.73
N GLY A 34 -6.50 5.80 -3.75
CA GLY A 34 -6.98 4.74 -2.86
C GLY A 34 -6.48 4.91 -1.44
N LEU A 35 -7.24 4.39 -0.48
CA LEU A 35 -6.83 4.20 0.90
C LEU A 35 -6.64 2.72 1.15
N ALA A 36 -5.52 2.37 1.77
CA ALA A 36 -5.18 0.99 2.10
C ALA A 36 -4.76 0.90 3.57
N LEU A 37 -5.06 -0.22 4.20
CA LEU A 37 -4.44 -0.60 5.46
C LEU A 37 -3.15 -1.35 5.11
N LEU A 38 -1.99 -0.84 5.54
CA LEU A 38 -0.68 -1.39 5.19
C LEU A 38 0.16 -1.67 6.43
N ARG A 39 1.07 -2.65 6.33
CA ARG A 39 2.16 -2.81 7.28
C ARG A 39 3.11 -1.60 7.19
N ILE A 40 3.66 -1.20 8.34
CA ILE A 40 4.48 0.01 8.49
C ILE A 40 5.75 -0.05 7.61
N ASP A 41 6.39 -1.20 7.53
CA ASP A 41 7.58 -1.45 6.70
C ASP A 41 7.30 -1.25 5.21
N ALA A 42 6.16 -1.77 4.73
CA ALA A 42 5.72 -1.58 3.35
C ALA A 42 5.44 -0.11 3.04
N ALA A 43 4.74 0.59 3.94
CA ALA A 43 4.47 2.03 3.81
C ALA A 43 5.75 2.87 3.80
N LYS A 44 6.71 2.56 4.69
CA LYS A 44 8.02 3.24 4.76
C LYS A 44 8.89 3.00 3.53
N SER A 45 8.76 1.84 2.88
CA SER A 45 9.57 1.53 1.71
C SER A 45 9.31 2.50 0.54
N GLY A 46 8.12 3.10 0.47
CA GLY A 46 7.68 3.94 -0.64
C GLY A 46 7.64 3.23 -2.00
N LYS A 47 7.82 1.90 -2.02
CA LYS A 47 7.86 1.10 -3.24
C LYS A 47 6.45 0.80 -3.72
N ALA A 48 6.32 0.61 -5.03
CA ALA A 48 5.10 0.13 -5.65
C ALA A 48 4.64 -1.20 -5.00
N LEU A 49 3.36 -1.25 -4.65
CA LEU A 49 2.65 -2.41 -4.13
C LEU A 49 1.65 -2.89 -5.19
N HIS A 50 1.51 -4.20 -5.32
CA HIS A 50 0.66 -4.81 -6.34
C HIS A 50 -0.60 -5.40 -5.70
N SER A 51 -1.74 -5.23 -6.37
CA SER A 51 -3.01 -5.83 -5.99
C SER A 51 -3.83 -6.11 -7.23
N GLU A 52 -4.00 -7.38 -7.56
CA GLU A 52 -4.63 -7.84 -8.81
C GLU A 52 -4.10 -7.04 -10.02
N ASN A 53 -4.95 -6.19 -10.61
CA ASN A 53 -4.65 -5.39 -11.79
C ASN A 53 -4.18 -3.97 -11.45
N ALA A 54 -3.86 -3.67 -10.20
CA ALA A 54 -3.49 -2.33 -9.78
C ALA A 54 -2.12 -2.27 -9.13
N THR A 55 -1.51 -1.11 -9.30
CA THR A 55 -0.26 -0.76 -8.63
C THR A 55 -0.46 0.54 -7.87
N LEU A 56 -0.12 0.54 -6.60
CA LEU A 56 -0.17 1.73 -5.74
C LEU A 56 1.20 2.04 -5.19
N THR A 57 1.54 3.32 -5.16
CA THR A 57 2.77 3.79 -4.50
C THR A 57 2.36 4.51 -3.22
N PRO A 58 2.59 3.94 -2.04
CA PRO A 58 2.26 4.60 -0.78
C PRO A 58 3.16 5.84 -0.62
N SER A 59 2.55 6.93 -0.19
CA SER A 59 3.27 8.14 0.22
C SER A 59 2.92 8.45 1.66
N LEU A 60 3.92 8.78 2.47
CA LEU A 60 3.69 9.23 3.83
C LEU A 60 3.31 10.71 3.80
N PRO A 61 2.14 11.09 4.32
CA PRO A 61 1.79 12.50 4.46
C PRO A 61 2.84 13.23 5.31
N LYS A 62 3.13 14.50 4.99
CA LYS A 62 4.18 15.28 5.70
C LYS A 62 3.98 15.38 7.21
N TRP A 63 2.73 15.30 7.68
CA TRP A 63 2.39 15.34 9.11
C TRP A 63 2.54 13.99 9.81
N MET A 64 2.68 12.89 9.07
CA MET A 64 2.72 11.53 9.62
C MET A 64 4.15 11.14 9.97
N VAL A 65 4.41 10.92 11.26
CA VAL A 65 5.68 10.36 11.76
C VAL A 65 5.44 8.90 12.14
N LEU A 66 6.06 7.97 11.43
CA LEU A 66 5.95 6.54 11.73
C LEU A 66 7.02 6.11 12.76
N PRO A 67 6.66 5.32 13.78
CA PRO A 67 7.60 4.86 14.81
C PRO A 67 8.74 4.08 14.18
N GLN A 68 9.99 4.33 14.60
CA GLN A 68 11.13 3.51 14.18
C GLN A 68 10.97 2.10 14.78
N THR A 69 11.18 1.07 13.96
CA THR A 69 11.23 -0.30 14.46
C THR A 69 12.46 -0.40 15.35
N ARG A 70 12.28 -0.43 16.67
CA ARG A 70 13.36 -0.75 17.60
C ARG A 70 13.62 -2.24 17.47
N LEU A 71 14.70 -2.60 16.76
CA LEU A 71 15.25 -3.95 16.86
C LEU A 71 15.74 -4.09 18.31
N LEU A 72 15.05 -4.90 19.11
CA LEU A 72 15.60 -5.40 20.35
C LEU A 72 16.72 -6.38 19.94
N LEU A 73 17.94 -5.87 19.89
CA LEU A 73 19.13 -6.69 19.91
C LEU A 73 19.37 -6.99 21.40
N ASP A 74 18.86 -8.14 21.85
CA ASP A 74 19.35 -8.82 23.04
C ASP A 74 20.38 -9.87 22.58
#